data_AF-A0A1B1BLL6-F1
#
_entry.id   AF-A0A1B1BLL6-F1
#
_cell.length_a   1.000
_cell.length_b   1.000
_cell.length_c   1.000
_cell.angle_alpha   90.00
_cell.angle_beta   90.00
_cell.angle_gamma   90.00
#
_symmetry.space_group_name_H-M   'P 1'
#
loop_
_entity.id
_entity.type
_entity.pdbx_description
1 polymer ?
#
loop_
_entity_poly.entity_id
_entity_poly.type
_entity_poly.pdbx_seq_one_letter_code
_entity_poly.pdbx_strand_id
1 'polypeptide(L)'
;MGPAELGPPVQQPLPEGTPVYTASLWAIVFLPLLATAVLLSMPLRLFPADFDPTAEPFVPPVDLSGLVRNLLSVAIYAASVGLAFADRRALERAGYVRPFHWAWSFLSPPVYIVGRSIIVQRRIGRGLTPIWVWLGVAVIGLVATLSRTAELFSSVLG
;
A
#
# COMPACT_ATOMS: atom_id res chain seq x y z
N MET A 1 22.77 -47.25 -7.08
CA MET A 1 22.20 -46.24 -6.15
C MET A 1 21.67 -45.09 -7.01
N GLY A 2 20.35 -45.00 -7.20
CA GLY A 2 19.75 -43.88 -7.93
C GLY A 2 19.81 -42.60 -7.10
N PRO A 3 19.89 -41.41 -7.72
CA PRO A 3 19.84 -40.15 -6.99
C PRO A 3 18.54 -40.11 -6.20
N ALA A 4 18.64 -39.82 -4.90
CA ALA A 4 17.47 -39.60 -4.06
C ALA A 4 16.60 -38.56 -4.75
N GLU A 5 15.41 -38.96 -5.20
CA GLU A 5 14.39 -38.01 -5.64
C GLU A 5 14.05 -37.17 -4.42
N LEU A 6 14.71 -36.02 -4.30
CA LEU A 6 14.34 -34.96 -3.39
C LEU A 6 12.98 -34.46 -3.88
N GLY A 7 11.92 -35.16 -3.47
CA GLY A 7 10.55 -34.69 -3.62
C GLY A 7 10.46 -33.24 -3.10
N PRO A 8 9.47 -32.47 -3.59
CA PRO A 8 9.32 -31.08 -3.18
C PRO A 8 9.35 -30.99 -1.65
N PRO A 9 10.09 -30.04 -1.06
CA PRO A 9 10.29 -29.97 0.38
C PRO A 9 8.94 -30.01 1.08
N VAL A 10 8.71 -31.07 1.87
CA VAL A 10 7.48 -31.25 2.64
C VAL A 10 7.39 -30.11 3.64
N GLN A 11 6.45 -29.19 3.42
CA GLN A 11 6.23 -28.10 4.36
C GLN A 11 5.58 -28.67 5.61
N GLN A 12 6.24 -28.52 6.76
CA GLN A 12 5.69 -28.98 8.03
C GLN A 12 4.34 -28.28 8.30
N PRO A 13 3.34 -29.03 8.82
CA PRO A 13 2.09 -28.45 9.28
C PRO A 13 2.38 -27.34 10.31
N LEU A 14 1.71 -26.20 10.16
CA LEU A 14 1.81 -25.11 11.12
C LEU A 14 1.02 -25.48 12.38
N PRO A 15 1.47 -25.08 13.58
CA PRO A 15 0.70 -25.24 14.80
C PRO A 15 -0.71 -24.63 14.68
N GLU A 16 -1.68 -25.24 15.34
CA GLU A 16 -3.01 -24.65 15.44
C GLU A 16 -2.93 -23.29 16.14
N GLY A 17 -3.53 -22.26 15.54
CA GLY A 17 -3.49 -20.89 16.06
C GLY A 17 -2.35 -20.01 15.56
N THR A 18 -1.52 -20.46 14.60
CA THR A 18 -0.54 -19.59 13.94
C THR A 18 -1.21 -18.31 13.41
N PRO A 19 -0.67 -17.12 13.72
CA PRO A 19 -1.27 -15.86 13.30
C PRO A 19 -1.29 -15.75 11.77
N VAL A 20 -2.49 -15.48 11.25
CA VAL A 20 -2.76 -15.24 9.81
C VAL A 20 -2.59 -13.76 9.48
N TYR A 21 -3.03 -12.89 10.39
CA TYR A 21 -3.04 -11.44 10.24
C TYR A 21 -2.05 -10.80 11.22
N THR A 22 -1.34 -9.80 10.75
CA THR A 22 -0.40 -9.02 11.57
C THR A 22 -0.84 -7.57 11.61
N ALA A 23 -0.45 -6.84 12.66
CA ALA A 23 -0.71 -5.40 12.73
C ALA A 23 -0.06 -4.64 11.55
N SER A 24 1.14 -5.06 11.15
CA SER A 24 1.86 -4.45 10.02
C SER A 24 1.12 -4.64 8.68
N LEU A 25 0.51 -5.80 8.44
CA LEU A 25 -0.32 -6.01 7.26
C LEU A 25 -1.51 -5.04 7.24
N TRP A 26 -2.23 -4.93 8.34
CA TRP A 26 -3.38 -4.01 8.44
C TRP A 26 -2.97 -2.56 8.28
N ALA A 27 -1.80 -2.17 8.82
CA ALA A 27 -1.25 -0.84 8.60
C ALA A 27 -1.03 -0.57 7.10
N ILE A 28 -0.47 -1.51 6.33
CA ILE A 28 -0.31 -1.36 4.86
C ILE A 28 -1.67 -1.25 4.17
N VAL A 29 -2.64 -2.08 4.57
CA VAL A 29 -3.99 -2.11 3.97
C VAL A 29 -4.70 -0.76 4.13
N PHE A 30 -4.58 -0.13 5.31
CA PHE A 30 -5.25 1.15 5.60
C PHE A 30 -4.39 2.39 5.32
N LEU A 31 -3.10 2.23 5.03
CA LEU A 31 -2.20 3.34 4.72
C LEU A 31 -2.70 4.25 3.59
N PRO A 32 -3.28 3.73 2.48
CA PRO A 32 -3.84 4.58 1.45
C PRO A 32 -4.96 5.47 1.97
N LEU A 33 -5.80 4.96 2.87
CA LEU A 33 -6.88 5.74 3.47
C LEU A 33 -6.32 6.89 4.32
N LEU A 34 -5.27 6.63 5.09
CA LEU A 34 -4.57 7.66 5.86
C LEU A 34 -3.98 8.72 4.92
N ALA A 35 -3.33 8.29 3.84
CA ALA A 35 -2.79 9.19 2.82
C ALA A 35 -3.88 10.06 2.18
N THR A 36 -5.01 9.46 1.80
CA THR A 36 -6.17 10.16 1.27
C THR A 36 -6.74 11.15 2.30
N ALA A 37 -6.89 10.76 3.57
CA ALA A 37 -7.40 11.65 4.61
C ALA A 37 -6.49 12.87 4.81
N VAL A 38 -5.17 12.67 4.83
CA VAL A 38 -4.20 13.77 4.87
C VAL A 38 -4.35 14.66 3.63
N LEU A 39 -4.47 14.09 2.44
CA LEU A 39 -4.65 14.84 1.20
C LEU A 39 -5.92 15.69 1.21
N LEU A 40 -7.05 15.14 1.67
CA LEU A 40 -8.33 15.85 1.75
C LEU A 40 -8.30 16.98 2.78
N SER A 41 -7.53 16.82 3.86
CA SER A 41 -7.34 17.85 4.88
C SER A 41 -6.50 19.04 4.39
N MET A 42 -5.71 18.85 3.33
CA MET A 42 -4.90 19.93 2.76
C MET A 42 -5.81 20.95 2.04
N PRO A 43 -5.58 22.26 2.27
CA PRO A 43 -6.37 23.29 1.60
C PRO A 43 -6.10 23.31 0.10
N LEU A 44 -7.16 23.53 -0.69
CA LEU A 44 -7.12 23.48 -2.16
C LEU A 44 -6.07 24.41 -2.79
N ARG A 45 -5.79 25.56 -2.14
CA ARG A 45 -4.75 26.52 -2.56
C ARG A 45 -3.33 25.95 -2.61
N LEU A 46 -3.07 24.81 -1.97
CA LEU A 46 -1.77 24.16 -2.06
C LEU A 46 -1.62 23.39 -3.37
N PHE A 47 -2.70 23.10 -4.09
CA PHE A 47 -2.66 22.46 -5.40
C PHE A 47 -2.61 23.56 -6.45
N PRO A 48 -1.52 23.69 -7.22
CA PRO A 48 -1.46 24.66 -8.31
C PRO A 48 -2.59 24.34 -9.29
N ALA A 49 -3.54 25.26 -9.43
CA ALA A 49 -4.53 25.24 -10.49
C ALA A 49 -3.98 26.06 -11.66
N ASP A 50 -2.86 25.61 -12.23
CA ASP A 50 -2.23 26.25 -13.39
C ASP A 50 -3.00 25.87 -14.67
N PHE A 51 -4.29 26.22 -14.71
CA PHE A 51 -5.16 26.07 -15.88
C PHE A 51 -5.58 27.44 -16.44
N ASP A 52 -4.73 28.45 -16.29
CA ASP A 52 -4.87 29.70 -17.05
C ASP A 52 -4.01 29.61 -18.33
N PRO A 53 -4.61 29.37 -19.51
CA PRO A 53 -3.87 29.30 -20.76
C PRO A 53 -3.28 30.65 -21.20
N THR A 54 -3.60 31.74 -20.50
CA THR A 54 -3.16 33.12 -20.80
C THR A 54 -2.18 33.69 -19.77
N ALA A 55 -1.99 33.03 -18.62
CA ALA A 55 -0.99 33.43 -17.64
C ALA A 55 0.41 32.98 -18.09
N GLU A 56 1.37 33.91 -18.09
CA GLU A 56 2.78 33.55 -18.05
C GLU A 56 3.01 32.67 -16.82
N PRO A 57 3.53 31.43 -16.95
CA PRO A 57 3.71 30.54 -15.81
C PRO A 57 4.63 31.20 -14.78
N PHE A 58 4.05 31.74 -13.69
CA PHE A 58 4.85 32.13 -12.55
C PHE A 58 5.27 30.85 -11.84
N VAL A 59 6.41 30.31 -12.25
CA VAL A 59 7.06 29.19 -11.58
C VAL A 59 7.92 29.79 -10.46
N PRO A 60 7.48 29.74 -9.19
CA PRO A 60 8.36 30.15 -8.10
C PRO A 60 9.64 29.30 -8.16
N PRO A 61 10.83 29.88 -7.89
CA PRO A 61 12.09 29.13 -7.89
C PRO A 61 12.09 27.90 -6.98
N VAL A 62 11.22 27.89 -5.96
CA VAL A 62 10.98 26.77 -5.05
C VAL A 62 9.48 26.67 -4.74
N ASP A 63 8.83 25.59 -5.19
CA ASP A 63 7.48 25.22 -4.75
C ASP A 63 7.56 24.41 -3.45
N LEU A 64 7.45 25.10 -2.31
CA LEU A 64 7.45 24.44 -0.99
C LEU A 64 6.25 23.49 -0.83
N SER A 65 5.11 23.80 -1.45
CA SER A 65 3.91 22.96 -1.35
C SER A 65 4.11 21.62 -2.05
N GLY A 66 4.72 21.66 -3.25
CA GLY A 66 5.13 20.49 -4.01
C GLY A 66 6.18 19.68 -3.29
N LEU A 67 7.16 20.32 -2.66
CA LEU A 67 8.17 19.63 -1.86
C LEU A 67 7.54 18.85 -0.70
N VAL A 68 6.63 19.47 0.07
CA VAL A 68 5.93 18.81 1.18
C VAL A 68 5.13 17.61 0.70
N ARG A 69 4.39 17.74 -0.42
CA ARG A 69 3.65 16.62 -1.02
C ARG A 69 4.57 15.47 -1.47
N ASN A 70 5.68 15.79 -2.11
CA ASN A 70 6.66 14.80 -2.55
C ASN A 70 7.29 14.07 -1.35
N LEU A 71 7.69 14.81 -0.31
CA LEU A 71 8.24 14.22 0.92
C LEU A 71 7.21 13.31 1.60
N LEU A 72 5.95 13.73 1.67
CA LEU A 72 4.87 12.90 2.21
C LEU A 72 4.68 11.62 1.39
N SER A 73 4.69 11.73 0.05
CA SER A 73 4.60 10.57 -0.85
C SER A 73 5.74 9.58 -0.64
N VAL A 74 6.99 10.08 -0.58
CA VAL A 74 8.18 9.27 -0.28
C VAL A 74 8.08 8.63 1.10
N ALA A 75 7.61 9.36 2.11
CA ALA A 75 7.43 8.83 3.46
C ALA A 75 6.40 7.70 3.51
N ILE A 76 5.25 7.86 2.83
CA ILE A 76 4.22 6.82 2.72
C ILE A 76 4.76 5.58 1.99
N TYR A 77 5.51 5.79 0.90
CA TYR A 77 6.14 4.71 0.16
C TYR A 77 7.15 3.94 1.03
N ALA A 78 8.08 4.65 1.69
CA ALA A 78 9.06 4.06 2.60
C ALA A 78 8.38 3.33 3.78
N ALA A 79 7.32 3.91 4.36
CA ALA A 79 6.53 3.28 5.40
C ALA A 79 5.89 1.98 4.90
N SER A 80 5.34 1.95 3.69
CA SER A 80 4.76 0.73 3.09
C SER A 80 5.79 -0.40 3.00
N VAL A 81 7.00 -0.07 2.54
CA VAL A 81 8.11 -1.03 2.42
C VAL A 81 8.57 -1.51 3.80
N GLY A 82 8.75 -0.60 4.75
CA GLY A 82 9.14 -0.93 6.13
C GLY A 82 8.11 -1.81 6.85
N LEU A 83 6.82 -1.53 6.65
CA LEU A 83 5.73 -2.36 7.17
C LEU A 83 5.70 -3.75 6.52
N ALA A 84 5.96 -3.86 5.21
CA ALA A 84 6.05 -5.15 4.53
C ALA A 84 7.20 -6.00 5.08
N PHE A 85 8.34 -5.37 5.37
CA PHE A 85 9.45 -6.02 6.05
C PHE A 85 9.08 -6.52 7.45
N ALA A 86 8.42 -5.67 8.26
CA ALA A 86 7.99 -6.03 9.61
C ALA A 86 6.95 -7.17 9.61
N ASP A 87 6.00 -7.14 8.67
CA ASP A 87 5.01 -8.19 8.46
C ASP A 87 5.66 -9.52 8.10
N ARG A 88 6.59 -9.52 7.12
CA ARG A 88 7.34 -10.72 6.74
C ARG A 88 8.07 -11.31 7.95
N ARG A 89 8.75 -10.48 8.74
CA ARG A 89 9.46 -10.94 9.94
C ARG A 89 8.52 -11.51 10.99
N ALA A 90 7.31 -10.96 11.13
CA ALA A 90 6.29 -11.53 12.01
C ALA A 90 5.81 -12.92 11.54
N LEU A 91 5.65 -13.12 10.22
CA LEU A 91 5.34 -14.43 9.65
C LEU A 91 6.48 -15.44 9.85
N GLU A 92 7.74 -15.03 9.65
CA GLU A 92 8.89 -15.91 9.89
C GLU A 92 8.95 -16.36 11.36
N ARG A 93 8.73 -15.44 12.31
CA ARG A 93 8.65 -15.78 13.75
C ARG A 93 7.47 -16.70 14.08
N ALA A 94 6.40 -16.63 13.29
CA ALA A 94 5.22 -17.47 13.44
C ALA A 94 5.38 -18.87 12.81
N GLY A 95 6.54 -19.17 12.20
CA GLY A 95 6.86 -20.48 11.65
C GLY A 95 6.58 -20.64 10.15
N TYR A 96 6.19 -19.58 9.44
CA TYR A 96 6.01 -19.66 7.99
C TYR A 96 7.37 -19.85 7.31
N VAL A 97 7.56 -20.99 6.63
CA VAL A 97 8.78 -21.23 5.84
C VAL A 97 8.65 -20.53 4.50
N ARG A 98 9.58 -19.61 4.21
CA ARG A 98 9.66 -18.82 2.97
C ARG A 98 8.38 -18.03 2.66
N PRO A 99 7.97 -17.07 3.52
CA PRO A 99 6.87 -16.18 3.20
C PRO A 99 7.19 -15.30 1.96
N PHE A 100 6.18 -14.63 1.43
CA PHE A 100 6.33 -13.73 0.29
C PHE A 100 7.42 -12.68 0.53
N HIS A 101 8.17 -12.32 -0.51
CA HIS A 101 9.29 -11.39 -0.37
C HIS A 101 8.79 -9.96 -0.16
N TRP A 102 9.27 -9.29 0.89
CA TRP A 102 8.85 -7.91 1.21
C TRP A 102 9.19 -6.95 0.08
N ALA A 103 10.32 -7.15 -0.62
CA ALA A 103 10.74 -6.29 -1.73
C ALA A 103 9.73 -6.18 -2.89
N TRP A 104 8.74 -7.08 -3.00
CA TRP A 104 7.64 -6.89 -3.94
C TRP A 104 6.79 -5.64 -3.65
N SER A 105 6.87 -5.09 -2.43
CA SER A 105 6.27 -3.80 -2.10
C SER A 105 6.91 -2.62 -2.84
N PHE A 106 8.15 -2.76 -3.35
CA PHE A 106 8.77 -1.72 -4.18
C PHE A 106 8.02 -1.54 -5.50
N LEU A 107 7.49 -2.64 -6.06
CA LEU A 107 6.68 -2.57 -7.28
C LEU A 107 5.34 -1.89 -6.98
N SER A 108 4.61 -2.40 -5.98
CA SER A 108 3.50 -1.71 -5.36
C SER A 108 3.03 -2.43 -4.08
N PRO A 109 2.49 -1.72 -3.08
CA PRO A 109 1.89 -2.34 -1.89
C PRO A 109 0.84 -3.43 -2.17
N PRO A 110 -0.05 -3.29 -3.18
CA PRO A 110 -1.06 -4.31 -3.49
C PRO A 110 -0.46 -5.64 -3.95
N VAL A 111 0.63 -5.62 -4.71
CA VAL A 111 1.34 -6.85 -5.13
C VAL A 111 1.80 -7.64 -3.91
N TYR A 112 2.32 -6.95 -2.90
CA TYR A 112 2.69 -7.57 -1.63
C TYR A 112 1.48 -8.17 -0.89
N ILE A 113 0.39 -7.40 -0.73
CA ILE A 113 -0.83 -7.84 -0.05
C ILE A 113 -1.40 -9.10 -0.69
N VAL A 114 -1.53 -9.12 -2.03
CA VAL A 114 -2.07 -10.24 -2.78
C VAL A 114 -1.15 -11.46 -2.68
N GLY A 115 0.15 -11.31 -2.96
CA GLY A 115 1.11 -12.40 -2.95
C GLY A 115 1.21 -13.10 -1.58
N ARG A 116 1.33 -12.31 -0.50
CA ARG A 116 1.33 -12.81 0.88
C ARG A 116 0.03 -13.53 1.22
N SER A 117 -1.12 -12.93 0.91
CA SER A 117 -2.44 -13.49 1.24
C SER A 117 -2.68 -14.82 0.53
N ILE A 118 -2.27 -14.97 -0.73
CA ILE A 118 -2.35 -16.24 -1.47
C ILE A 118 -1.46 -17.31 -0.84
N ILE A 119 -0.22 -16.98 -0.45
CA ILE A 119 0.69 -17.95 0.19
C ILE A 119 0.12 -18.43 1.53
N VAL A 120 -0.42 -17.52 2.35
CA VAL A 120 -1.04 -17.86 3.64
C VAL A 120 -2.32 -18.67 3.44
N GLN A 121 -3.17 -18.29 2.48
CA GLN A 121 -4.38 -19.03 2.10
C GLN A 121 -4.05 -20.47 1.68
N ARG A 122 -2.98 -20.67 0.89
CA ARG A 122 -2.55 -22.00 0.47
C ARG A 122 -2.02 -22.86 1.63
N ARG A 123 -1.49 -22.23 2.68
CA ARG A 123 -0.97 -22.96 3.87
C ARG A 123 -2.03 -23.34 4.89
N ILE A 124 -2.97 -22.44 5.19
CA ILE A 124 -3.89 -22.58 6.34
C ILE A 124 -5.37 -22.58 5.90
N GLY A 125 -5.66 -22.41 4.60
CA GLY A 125 -7.03 -22.32 4.08
C GLY A 125 -7.77 -21.03 4.42
N ARG A 126 -7.09 -20.06 5.05
CA ARG A 126 -7.60 -18.72 5.39
C ARG A 126 -6.49 -17.68 5.21
N GLY A 127 -6.85 -16.47 4.78
CA GLY A 127 -5.87 -15.40 4.50
C GLY A 127 -6.27 -14.41 3.41
N LEU A 128 -7.40 -14.60 2.72
CA LEU A 128 -7.85 -13.69 1.64
C LEU A 128 -8.53 -12.40 2.13
N THR A 129 -8.93 -12.32 3.40
CA THR A 129 -9.61 -11.15 3.98
C THR A 129 -8.90 -9.80 3.70
N PRO A 130 -7.57 -9.67 3.82
CA PRO A 130 -6.87 -8.42 3.58
C PRO A 130 -6.98 -7.92 2.14
N ILE A 131 -7.14 -8.81 1.16
CA ILE A 131 -7.31 -8.44 -0.25
C ILE A 131 -8.64 -7.69 -0.42
N TRP A 132 -9.73 -8.25 0.12
CA TRP A 132 -11.06 -7.65 0.03
C TRP A 132 -11.15 -6.33 0.76
N VAL A 133 -10.54 -6.24 1.95
CA VAL A 133 -10.51 -4.97 2.69
C VAL A 133 -9.67 -3.93 1.96
N TRP A 134 -8.50 -4.30 1.44
CA TRP A 134 -7.69 -3.38 0.63
C TRP A 134 -8.44 -2.90 -0.62
N LEU A 135 -9.19 -3.77 -1.30
CA LEU A 135 -10.01 -3.38 -2.44
C LEU A 135 -11.07 -2.35 -2.03
N GLY A 136 -11.75 -2.56 -0.90
CA GLY A 136 -12.70 -1.58 -0.34
C GLY A 136 -12.03 -0.24 -0.03
N VAL A 137 -10.85 -0.26 0.61
CA VAL A 137 -10.06 0.94 0.90
C VAL A 137 -9.67 1.68 -0.39
N ALA A 138 -9.22 0.95 -1.42
CA ALA A 138 -8.84 1.52 -2.70
C ALA A 138 -10.04 2.19 -3.40
N VAL A 139 -11.22 1.56 -3.37
CA VAL A 139 -12.45 2.13 -3.94
C VAL A 139 -12.85 3.40 -3.19
N ILE A 140 -12.85 3.38 -1.86
CA ILE A 140 -13.19 4.57 -1.04
C ILE A 140 -12.20 5.71 -1.32
N GLY A 141 -10.91 5.42 -1.33
CA GLY A 141 -9.87 6.41 -1.63
C GLY A 141 -10.00 7.00 -3.03
N LEU A 142 -10.34 6.16 -4.02
CA LEU A 142 -10.58 6.60 -5.39
C LEU A 142 -11.77 7.57 -5.47
N VAL A 143 -12.91 7.19 -4.90
CA VAL A 143 -14.12 8.05 -4.88
C VAL A 143 -13.81 9.38 -4.22
N ALA A 144 -13.18 9.36 -3.04
CA ALA A 144 -12.87 10.59 -2.32
C ALA A 144 -11.91 11.52 -3.09
N THR A 145 -10.91 10.93 -3.76
CA THR A 145 -9.97 11.70 -4.60
C THR A 145 -10.69 12.29 -5.81
N LEU A 146 -11.58 11.53 -6.47
CA LEU A 146 -12.37 12.04 -7.59
C LEU A 146 -13.32 13.18 -7.18
N SER A 147 -13.98 13.05 -6.02
CA SER A 147 -14.81 14.14 -5.47
C SER A 147 -13.99 15.41 -5.25
N ARG A 148 -12.79 15.28 -4.69
CA ARG A 148 -11.88 16.42 -4.47
C ARG A 148 -11.42 17.07 -5.77
N THR A 149 -11.12 16.28 -6.79
CA THR A 149 -10.75 16.79 -8.12
C THR A 149 -11.91 17.52 -8.78
N ALA A 150 -13.15 17.03 -8.61
CA ALA A 150 -14.34 17.71 -9.13
C ALA A 150 -14.57 19.08 -8.45
N GLU A 151 -14.36 19.18 -7.12
CA GLU A 151 -14.38 20.47 -6.40
C GLU A 151 -13.37 21.45 -6.98
N LEU A 152 -12.12 21.00 -7.18
CA LEU A 152 -11.06 21.81 -7.80
C LEU A 152 -11.46 22.32 -9.18
N PHE A 153 -11.97 21.44 -10.03
CA PHE A 153 -12.39 21.81 -11.37
C PHE A 153 -13.54 22.83 -11.36
N SER A 154 -14.51 22.66 -10.46
CA SER A 154 -15.61 23.62 -10.30
C SER A 154 -15.13 25.00 -9.84
N SER A 155 -14.08 25.06 -9.02
CA SER A 155 -13.52 26.33 -8.51
C SER A 155 -12.76 27.14 -9.57
N VAL A 156 -12.38 26.53 -10.68
CA VAL A 156 -11.69 27.20 -11.80
C VAL A 156 -12.70 27.74 -12.82
N LEU A 157 -13.84 27.07 -12.99
CA LEU A 157 -14.86 27.43 -13.98
C LEU A 157 -15.93 28.40 -13.49
N GLY A 158 -16.04 28.63 -12.18
CA GLY A 158 -16.99 29.55 -11.55
C GLY A 158 -16.31 30.80 -11.03
#